data_AF-A0A285JR92-F1
#
_entry.id   AF-A0A285JR92-F1
#
_cell.length_a   1.000
_cell.length_b   1.000
_cell.length_c   1.000
_cell.angle_alpha   90.00
_cell.angle_beta   90.00
_cell.angle_gamma   90.00
#
_symmetry.space_group_name_H-M   'P 1'
#
loop_
_entity.id
_entity.type
_entity.pdbx_description
1 polymer ?
#
loop_
_entity_poly.entity_id
_entity_poly.type
_entity_poly.pdbx_seq_one_letter_code
_entity_poly.pdbx_strand_id
1 'polypeptide(L)'
;MTYGIYFDSETPAEDLRQALHAVYNVPLELIYVGPYELLNDYPGPDPIVLITPAEGRFGHELSAGDKLRELTKASELELAQAICRVARSWALLDDGSVAPDYWYLVAADGSYGRVQTDPDRDELSVLYALEPIAGEPDLPVVSPPDWAQH
;
A
#
# COMPACT_ATOMS: atom_id res chain seq x y z
N MET A 1 -14.06 -7.10 -5.19
CA MET A 1 -12.62 -7.16 -5.47
C MET A 1 -11.90 -6.86 -4.18
N THR A 2 -10.95 -7.71 -3.80
CA THR A 2 -10.02 -7.46 -2.69
C THR A 2 -8.84 -6.70 -3.29
N TYR A 3 -8.47 -5.56 -2.71
CA TYR A 3 -7.28 -4.83 -3.13
C TYR A 3 -6.20 -4.92 -2.06
N GLY A 4 -4.94 -4.75 -2.48
CA GLY A 4 -3.74 -4.84 -1.64
C GLY A 4 -2.91 -3.56 -1.73
N ILE A 5 -2.44 -3.06 -0.58
CA ILE A 5 -1.48 -1.96 -0.47
C ILE A 5 -0.30 -2.46 0.34
N TYR A 6 0.91 -2.40 -0.23
CA TYR A 6 2.12 -2.92 0.40
C TYR A 6 2.89 -1.78 1.05
N PHE A 7 3.01 -1.77 2.36
CA PHE A 7 3.68 -0.74 3.15
C PHE A 7 5.11 -1.12 3.51
N ASP A 8 5.95 -0.10 3.70
CA ASP A 8 7.36 -0.25 4.04
C ASP A 8 7.55 -1.04 5.35
N SER A 9 8.49 -2.00 5.31
CA SER A 9 8.81 -2.92 6.40
C SER A 9 9.39 -2.24 7.65
N GLU A 10 9.93 -1.03 7.51
CA GLU A 10 10.38 -0.24 8.66
C GLU A 10 9.20 0.41 9.42
N THR A 11 7.99 0.41 8.83
CA THR A 11 6.78 0.91 9.48
C THR A 11 6.11 -0.20 10.27
N PRO A 12 5.99 -0.10 11.61
CA PRO A 12 5.29 -1.11 12.39
C PRO A 12 3.85 -1.32 11.92
N ALA A 13 3.41 -2.57 11.76
CA ALA A 13 2.03 -2.90 11.39
C ALA A 13 0.97 -2.28 12.34
N GLU A 14 1.32 -2.09 13.61
CA GLU A 14 0.46 -1.40 14.57
C GLU A 14 0.30 0.09 14.25
N ASP A 15 1.34 0.76 13.73
CA ASP A 15 1.25 2.17 13.33
C ASP A 15 0.36 2.34 12.09
N LEU A 16 0.39 1.37 11.16
CA LEU A 16 -0.54 1.31 10.03
C LEU A 16 -1.99 1.15 10.50
N ARG A 17 -2.22 0.28 11.49
CA ARG A 17 -3.53 0.10 12.12
C ARG A 17 -4.01 1.38 12.80
N GLN A 18 -3.14 2.06 13.55
CA GLN A 18 -3.47 3.34 14.19
C GLN A 18 -3.73 4.43 13.16
N ALA A 19 -3.01 4.47 12.04
CA ALA A 19 -3.22 5.44 10.98
C ALA A 19 -4.60 5.29 10.31
N LEU A 20 -5.04 4.06 10.01
CA LEU A 20 -6.40 3.80 9.51
C LEU A 20 -7.47 4.31 10.48
N HIS A 21 -7.29 4.06 11.77
CA HIS A 21 -8.19 4.57 12.80
C HIS A 21 -8.16 6.10 12.86
N ALA A 22 -6.98 6.72 12.87
CA ALA A 22 -6.83 8.16 13.00
C ALA A 22 -7.41 8.94 11.81
N VAL A 23 -7.23 8.44 10.58
CA VAL A 23 -7.69 9.12 9.36
C VAL A 23 -9.16 8.88 9.09
N TYR A 24 -9.60 7.63 9.20
CA TYR A 24 -10.92 7.20 8.70
C TYR A 24 -11.87 6.72 9.80
N ASN A 25 -11.43 6.76 11.07
CA ASN A 25 -12.20 6.28 12.21
C ASN A 25 -12.64 4.81 12.06
N VAL A 26 -11.84 3.99 11.38
CA VAL A 26 -12.06 2.55 11.30
C VAL A 26 -11.89 1.97 12.71
N PRO A 27 -12.88 1.23 13.25
CA PRO A 27 -12.73 0.61 14.56
C PRO A 27 -11.54 -0.33 14.60
N LEU A 28 -10.68 -0.17 15.60
CA LEU A 28 -9.46 -0.94 15.79
C LEU A 28 -9.66 -2.45 15.88
N GLU A 29 -10.84 -2.89 16.32
CA GLU A 29 -11.27 -4.30 16.40
C GLU A 29 -11.65 -4.90 15.04
N LEU A 30 -11.91 -4.07 14.02
CA LEU A 30 -12.19 -4.50 12.66
C LEU A 30 -10.94 -4.53 11.77
N ILE A 31 -9.77 -4.24 12.35
CA ILE A 31 -8.47 -4.30 11.68
C ILE A 31 -7.65 -5.41 12.33
N TYR A 32 -7.44 -6.48 11.58
CA TYR A 32 -6.59 -7.58 11.99
C TYR A 32 -5.12 -7.26 11.67
N VAL A 33 -4.22 -7.55 12.61
CA VAL A 33 -2.77 -7.48 12.41
C VAL A 33 -2.18 -8.84 12.75
N GLY A 34 -1.56 -9.49 11.78
CA GLY A 34 -0.98 -10.81 11.97
C GLY A 34 -0.93 -11.64 10.69
N PRO A 35 -0.35 -12.85 10.74
CA PRO A 35 -0.27 -13.74 9.60
C PRO A 35 -1.63 -14.39 9.29
N TYR A 36 -1.93 -14.65 8.01
CA TYR A 36 -3.21 -15.22 7.56
C TYR A 36 -3.56 -16.54 8.26
N GLU A 37 -2.58 -17.34 8.61
CA GLU A 37 -2.72 -18.64 9.27
C GLU A 37 -3.40 -18.53 10.64
N LEU A 38 -3.25 -17.39 11.31
CA LEU A 38 -3.82 -17.12 12.63
C LEU A 38 -5.16 -16.37 12.57
N LEU A 39 -5.67 -16.05 11.38
CA LEU A 39 -6.93 -15.32 11.21
C LEU A 39 -8.14 -16.11 11.74
N ASN A 40 -8.13 -17.44 11.56
CA ASN A 40 -9.22 -18.32 12.01
C ASN A 40 -9.33 -18.39 13.54
N ASP A 41 -8.23 -18.15 14.26
CA ASP A 41 -8.17 -18.17 15.73
C ASP A 41 -8.30 -16.77 16.33
N TYR A 42 -8.56 -15.74 15.50
CA TYR A 42 -8.72 -14.37 15.97
C TYR A 42 -9.97 -14.25 16.86
N PRO A 43 -9.83 -13.81 18.14
CA PRO A 43 -10.93 -13.79 19.09
C PRO A 43 -11.88 -12.59 18.92
N GLY A 44 -11.61 -11.69 17.96
CA GLY A 44 -12.38 -10.47 17.73
C GLY A 44 -13.51 -10.65 16.70
N PRO A 45 -14.22 -9.55 16.35
CA PRO A 45 -15.21 -9.58 15.28
C PRO A 45 -14.56 -9.87 13.92
N ASP A 46 -15.37 -10.25 12.93
CA ASP A 46 -14.89 -10.46 11.56
C ASP A 46 -14.21 -9.18 11.02
N PRO A 47 -12.89 -9.20 10.77
CA PRO A 47 -12.17 -8.02 10.33
C PRO A 47 -12.58 -7.62 8.91
N ILE A 48 -12.55 -6.32 8.65
CA ILE A 48 -12.79 -5.75 7.31
C ILE A 48 -11.50 -5.28 6.64
N VAL A 49 -10.42 -5.21 7.41
CA VAL A 49 -9.05 -4.91 6.97
C VAL A 49 -8.11 -5.93 7.58
N LEU A 50 -7.20 -6.44 6.78
CA LEU A 50 -6.12 -7.32 7.20
C LEU A 50 -4.80 -6.59 6.96
N ILE A 51 -3.91 -6.56 7.94
CA ILE A 51 -2.53 -6.12 7.80
C ILE A 51 -1.65 -7.32 8.09
N THR A 52 -1.14 -7.95 7.05
CA THR A 52 -0.39 -9.20 7.13
C THR A 52 1.07 -8.98 6.78
N PRO A 53 2.01 -9.77 7.35
CA PRO A 53 3.40 -9.75 6.91
C PRO A 53 3.52 -10.08 5.42
N ALA A 54 4.43 -9.38 4.74
CA ALA A 54 4.89 -9.64 3.38
C ALA A 54 6.43 -9.67 3.36
N GLU A 55 7.04 -9.91 2.21
CA GLU A 55 8.49 -10.02 2.06
C GLU A 55 9.14 -8.75 1.47
N GLY A 56 10.45 -8.60 1.71
CA GLY A 56 11.24 -7.49 1.17
C GLY A 56 10.96 -6.12 1.81
N ARG A 57 11.27 -5.05 1.05
CA ARG A 57 11.15 -3.66 1.53
C ARG A 57 9.71 -3.30 1.89
N PHE A 58 8.73 -3.80 1.13
CA PHE A 58 7.31 -3.54 1.39
C PHE A 58 6.68 -4.69 2.18
N GLY A 59 7.17 -4.88 3.41
CA GLY A 59 6.94 -6.06 4.25
C GLY A 59 5.57 -6.14 4.96
N HIS A 60 4.61 -5.28 4.62
CA HIS A 60 3.25 -5.35 5.16
C HIS A 60 2.21 -5.21 4.04
N GLU A 61 1.37 -6.21 3.84
CA GLU A 61 0.22 -6.09 2.94
C GLU A 61 -1.01 -5.68 3.75
N LEU A 62 -1.62 -4.55 3.39
CA LEU A 62 -2.97 -4.18 3.78
C LEU A 62 -3.94 -4.68 2.72
N SER A 63 -4.78 -5.65 3.07
CA SER A 63 -5.82 -6.19 2.18
C SER A 63 -7.21 -5.85 2.70
N ALA A 64 -8.06 -5.34 1.81
CA ALA A 64 -9.43 -4.95 2.16
C ALA A 64 -10.39 -5.09 0.97
N GLY A 65 -11.69 -4.96 1.24
CA GLY A 65 -12.75 -5.06 0.23
C GLY A 65 -13.81 -3.96 0.35
N ASP A 66 -14.98 -4.24 -0.21
CA ASP A 66 -16.06 -3.25 -0.37
C ASP A 66 -16.50 -2.61 0.95
N LYS A 67 -16.48 -3.36 2.06
CA LYS A 67 -16.81 -2.81 3.40
C LYS A 67 -15.90 -1.65 3.81
N LEU A 68 -14.59 -1.75 3.57
CA LEU A 68 -13.67 -0.65 3.89
C LEU A 68 -13.92 0.54 2.95
N ARG A 69 -14.14 0.28 1.66
CA ARG A 69 -14.46 1.33 0.68
C ARG A 69 -15.76 2.06 1.03
N GLU A 70 -16.78 1.33 1.49
CA GLU A 70 -18.04 1.91 1.94
C GLU A 70 -17.88 2.77 3.19
N LEU A 71 -17.03 2.35 4.13
CA LEU A 71 -16.77 3.06 5.39
C LEU A 71 -15.96 4.34 5.17
N THR A 72 -14.91 4.27 4.36
CA THR A 72 -13.96 5.38 4.15
C THR A 72 -14.37 6.33 3.02
N LYS A 73 -15.16 5.83 2.05
CA LYS A 73 -15.44 6.49 0.76
C LYS A 73 -14.18 6.85 -0.04
N ALA A 74 -13.04 6.27 0.30
CA ALA A 74 -11.75 6.53 -0.32
C ALA A 74 -11.42 5.46 -1.37
N SER A 75 -10.75 5.90 -2.43
CA SER A 75 -10.00 5.01 -3.32
C SER A 75 -8.76 4.44 -2.61
N GLU A 76 -8.16 3.42 -3.23
CA GLU A 76 -6.98 2.73 -2.71
C GLU A 76 -5.78 3.66 -2.63
N LEU A 77 -5.63 4.53 -3.65
CA LEU A 77 -4.63 5.58 -3.66
C LEU A 77 -4.86 6.62 -2.56
N GLU A 78 -6.10 7.09 -2.38
CA GLU A 78 -6.41 8.05 -1.30
C GLU A 78 -6.14 7.43 0.08
N LEU A 79 -6.46 6.15 0.28
CA LEU A 79 -6.13 5.39 1.49
C LEU A 79 -4.61 5.36 1.72
N ALA A 80 -3.85 4.94 0.71
CA ALA A 80 -2.39 4.87 0.79
C ALA A 80 -1.78 6.23 1.11
N GLN A 81 -2.18 7.30 0.39
CA GLN A 81 -1.68 8.65 0.63
C GLN A 81 -1.96 9.16 2.06
N ALA A 82 -3.14 8.89 2.58
CA ALA A 82 -3.51 9.36 3.91
C ALA A 82 -2.80 8.55 5.02
N ILE A 83 -2.68 7.23 4.85
CA ILE A 83 -1.94 6.36 5.78
C ILE A 83 -0.45 6.73 5.77
N CYS A 84 0.18 6.87 4.60
CA CYS A 84 1.59 7.23 4.48
C CYS A 84 1.91 8.57 5.18
N ARG A 85 1.04 9.58 5.06
CA ARG A 85 1.22 10.87 5.75
C ARG A 85 1.22 10.74 7.27
N VAL A 86 0.31 9.91 7.81
CA VAL A 86 0.15 9.75 9.26
C VAL A 86 1.22 8.84 9.85
N ALA A 87 1.47 7.70 9.21
CA ALA A 87 2.44 6.70 9.65
C ALA A 87 3.89 7.04 9.26
N ARG A 88 4.11 8.08 8.44
CA ARG A 88 5.42 8.42 7.84
C ARG A 88 6.02 7.24 7.09
N SER A 89 5.18 6.57 6.30
CA SER A 89 5.49 5.32 5.61
C SER A 89 5.53 5.51 4.10
N TRP A 90 6.02 4.49 3.39
CA TRP A 90 5.91 4.37 1.94
C TRP A 90 4.97 3.22 1.60
N ALA A 91 4.30 3.33 0.47
CA ALA A 91 3.42 2.27 0.00
C ALA A 91 3.55 2.02 -1.50
N LEU A 92 3.40 0.76 -1.91
CA LEU A 92 3.15 0.33 -3.27
C LEU A 92 1.72 -0.17 -3.40
N LEU A 93 1.09 0.17 -4.52
CA LEU A 93 -0.20 -0.38 -4.91
C LEU A 93 -0.30 -0.47 -6.44
N ASP A 94 -1.14 -1.37 -6.93
CA ASP A 94 -1.41 -1.57 -8.34
C ASP A 94 -1.86 -0.24 -9.00
N ASP A 95 -1.31 0.10 -10.17
CA ASP A 95 -1.69 1.31 -10.91
C ASP A 95 -2.95 1.13 -11.78
N GLY A 96 -3.48 -0.09 -11.83
CA GLY A 96 -4.65 -0.50 -12.59
C GLY A 96 -4.35 -0.74 -14.08
N SER A 97 -3.09 -0.63 -14.50
CA SER A 97 -2.70 -0.88 -15.88
C SER A 97 -2.60 -2.38 -16.19
N VAL A 98 -2.56 -2.70 -17.48
CA VAL A 98 -2.39 -4.10 -17.93
C VAL A 98 -0.94 -4.57 -17.78
N ALA A 99 0.00 -3.65 -17.58
CA ALA A 99 1.40 -3.97 -17.38
C ALA A 99 1.61 -4.39 -15.91
N PRO A 100 1.95 -5.66 -15.65
CA PRO A 100 1.99 -6.20 -14.28
C PRO A 100 3.07 -5.54 -13.39
N ASP A 101 4.02 -4.86 -14.01
CA ASP A 101 5.20 -4.30 -13.35
C ASP A 101 5.10 -2.78 -13.16
N TYR A 102 3.97 -2.17 -13.51
CA TYR A 102 3.70 -0.77 -13.19
C TYR A 102 2.80 -0.63 -11.97
N TRP A 103 3.30 0.17 -11.03
CA TRP A 103 2.71 0.36 -9.71
C TRP A 103 2.71 1.85 -9.39
N TYR A 104 1.87 2.27 -8.45
CA TYR A 104 2.04 3.55 -7.78
C TYR A 104 2.97 3.39 -6.58
N LEU A 105 3.96 4.28 -6.47
CA LEU A 105 4.67 4.53 -5.23
C LEU A 105 4.08 5.76 -4.56
N VAL A 106 3.69 5.60 -3.29
CA VAL A 106 3.23 6.68 -2.42
C VAL A 106 4.30 6.93 -1.36
N ALA A 107 4.82 8.15 -1.31
CA ALA A 107 5.87 8.56 -0.37
C ALA A 107 5.29 8.97 1.00
N ALA A 108 6.18 9.16 1.99
CA ALA A 108 5.83 9.52 3.37
C ALA A 108 5.13 10.88 3.55
N ASP A 109 5.17 11.76 2.54
CA ASP A 109 4.38 13.00 2.50
C ASP A 109 3.03 12.83 1.77
N GLY A 110 2.76 11.62 1.26
CA GLY A 110 1.59 11.27 0.45
C GLY A 110 1.64 11.82 -0.97
N SER A 111 2.76 12.35 -1.43
CA SER A 111 3.00 12.47 -2.88
C SER A 111 3.10 11.08 -3.50
N TYR A 112 2.78 10.97 -4.79
CA TYR A 112 2.81 9.69 -5.47
C TYR A 112 3.19 9.87 -6.93
N GLY A 113 3.59 8.77 -7.57
CA GLY A 113 3.79 8.68 -9.01
C GLY A 113 3.95 7.24 -9.45
N ARG A 114 3.90 7.01 -10.76
CA ARG A 114 4.06 5.66 -11.32
C ARG A 114 5.53 5.23 -11.26
N VAL A 115 5.73 3.95 -10.96
CA VAL A 115 7.05 3.32 -10.88
C VAL A 115 7.06 1.98 -11.61
N GLN A 116 8.26 1.58 -12.04
CA GLN A 116 8.53 0.23 -12.51
C GLN A 116 9.05 -0.60 -11.32
N THR A 117 8.41 -1.72 -11.04
CA THR A 117 8.94 -2.74 -10.12
C THR A 117 9.85 -3.72 -10.86
N ASP A 118 10.73 -4.39 -10.12
CA ASP A 118 11.64 -5.42 -10.66
C ASP A 118 10.88 -6.76 -10.82
N PRO A 119 10.55 -7.19 -12.05
CA PRO A 119 9.82 -8.44 -12.27
C PRO A 119 10.68 -9.69 -12.07
N ASP A 120 12.01 -9.54 -12.04
CA ASP A 120 12.95 -10.64 -11.89
C ASP A 120 13.23 -10.96 -10.41
N ARG A 121 12.62 -10.22 -9.48
CA ARG A 121 12.72 -10.43 -8.03
C ARG A 121 11.43 -11.02 -7.47
N ASP A 122 11.60 -12.00 -6.58
CA ASP A 122 10.49 -12.56 -5.82
C ASP A 122 9.87 -11.52 -4.85
N GLU A 123 10.69 -10.58 -4.37
CA GLU A 123 10.28 -9.50 -3.47
C GLU A 123 9.96 -8.21 -4.23
N LEU A 124 8.88 -7.52 -3.81
CA LEU A 124 8.51 -6.21 -4.34
C LEU A 124 9.62 -5.18 -4.12
N SER A 125 10.17 -4.66 -5.22
CA SER A 125 11.18 -3.62 -5.20
C SER A 125 11.03 -2.67 -6.39
N VAL A 126 11.38 -1.40 -6.17
CA VAL A 126 11.25 -0.32 -7.17
C VAL A 126 12.57 -0.14 -7.90
N LEU A 127 12.54 -0.13 -9.24
CA LEU A 127 13.70 0.14 -10.09
C LEU A 127 13.88 1.64 -10.38
N TYR A 128 12.81 2.30 -10.81
CA TYR A 128 12.80 3.71 -11.17
C TYR A 128 11.36 4.27 -11.19
N ALA A 129 11.24 5.59 -11.15
CA ALA A 129 10.00 6.30 -11.40
C ALA A 129 9.82 6.65 -12.87
N LEU A 130 8.57 6.67 -13.33
CA LEU A 130 8.19 7.12 -14.67
C LEU A 130 8.05 8.64 -14.75
N GLU A 131 7.87 9.28 -13.61
CA GLU A 131 7.75 10.72 -13.43
C GLU A 131 8.36 11.14 -12.07
N PRO A 132 8.79 12.41 -11.89
CA PRO A 132 9.30 12.85 -10.61
C PRO A 132 8.28 12.72 -9.47
N ILE A 133 8.70 12.15 -8.35
CA ILE A 133 7.88 12.02 -7.13
C ILE A 133 8.45 12.96 -6.07
N ALA A 134 7.66 13.93 -5.60
CA ALA A 134 8.15 14.98 -4.71
C ALA A 134 8.77 14.45 -3.40
N GLY A 135 8.18 13.41 -2.83
CA GLY A 135 8.64 12.76 -1.60
C GLY A 135 9.76 11.73 -1.81
N GLU A 136 10.17 11.47 -3.07
CA GLU A 136 11.25 10.55 -3.45
C GLU A 136 12.14 11.19 -4.54
N PRO A 137 12.79 12.34 -4.27
CA PRO A 137 13.53 13.10 -5.28
C PRO A 137 14.79 12.40 -5.78
N ASP A 138 15.32 11.45 -5.00
CA ASP A 138 16.55 10.71 -5.33
C ASP A 138 16.27 9.44 -6.15
N LEU A 139 15.00 9.08 -6.35
CA LEU A 139 14.62 7.92 -7.16
C LEU A 139 14.93 8.20 -8.64
N PRO A 140 15.66 7.32 -9.36
CA PRO A 140 15.95 7.52 -10.76
C PRO A 140 14.66 7.68 -11.58
N VAL A 141 14.64 8.65 -12.51
CA VAL A 141 13.50 8.88 -13.40
C VAL A 141 13.83 8.43 -14.81
N VAL A 142 13.01 7.52 -15.35
CA VAL A 142 13.13 7.01 -16.71
C VAL A 142 11.79 7.21 -17.41
N SER A 143 11.80 7.96 -18.51
CA SER A 143 10.56 8.18 -19.27
C SER A 143 10.00 6.86 -19.79
N PRO A 144 8.69 6.58 -19.61
CA PRO A 144 8.09 5.38 -20.14
C PRO A 144 8.22 5.34 -21.68
N PRO A 145 8.43 4.15 -22.27
CA PRO A 145 8.38 4.00 -23.72
C PRO A 145 6.99 4.40 -24.24
N ASP A 146 6.90 4.82 -25.50
CA ASP A 146 5.67 5.43 -26.08
C ASP A 146 4.40 4.57 -25.90
N TRP A 147 4.54 3.23 -25.88
CA TRP A 147 3.42 2.30 -25.70
C TRP A 147 2.90 2.23 -24.26
N ALA A 148 3.65 2.71 -23.28
CA ALA A 148 3.37 2.66 -21.83
C ALA A 148 2.89 4.01 -21.25
N GLN A 149 2.76 5.04 -22.09
CA GLN A 149 2.33 6.38 -21.71
C GLN A 149 0.81 6.50 -21.48
N HIS A 150 0.03 5.43 -21.69
CA HIS A 150 -1.43 5.42 -21.66
C HIS A 150 -1.99 4.45 -20.61
#